data_AF-A0A3N8NZN1-F1
#
_entry.id   AF-A0A3N8NZN1-F1
#
_cell.length_a   1.000
_cell.length_b   1.000
_cell.length_c   1.000
_cell.angle_alpha   90.00
_cell.angle_beta   90.00
_cell.angle_gamma   90.00
#
_symmetry.space_group_name_H-M   'P 1'
#
loop_
_entity.id
_entity.type
_entity.pdbx_description
1 polymer ?
#
loop_
_entity_poly.entity_id
_entity_poly.type
_entity_poly.pdbx_seq_one_letter_code
_entity_poly.pdbx_strand_id
1 'polypeptide(L)'
;MITIEMLDDEVKVRRMNAVASLHDEQSVSEDLAALFLDRSRSTLERMRSEGRGPAYTQAKQADGPKHTGRRPAVTYLMRDLRAWREAHKVSNPREAAHRDRQALRFETLADLLHEQPWFVKRGSDELVAHALTGPEEVFEARLNDSALDVTWLSMPDAMSRPWRNLRERTPFHEAYIGILGETMRLSQVRQDDAVLRAGFDELDEERGEPLPPGGGRKTF
;
A
#
# COMPACT_ATOMS: atom_id res chain seq x y z
N MET A 1 -1.97 37.10 9.89
CA MET A 1 -1.00 36.00 9.85
C MET A 1 -1.74 34.77 10.32
N ILE A 2 -2.09 33.84 9.41
CA ILE A 2 -2.85 32.63 9.77
C ILE A 2 -1.84 31.64 10.34
N THR A 3 -1.80 31.54 11.66
CA THR A 3 -1.10 30.46 12.36
C THR A 3 -1.86 29.17 12.10
N ILE A 4 -1.25 28.27 11.34
CA ILE A 4 -1.68 26.87 11.27
C ILE A 4 -1.30 26.29 12.63
N GLU A 5 -2.22 26.37 13.59
CA GLU A 5 -2.09 25.66 14.85
C GLU A 5 -1.98 24.17 14.53
N MET A 6 -0.86 23.56 14.92
CA MET A 6 -0.80 22.11 15.03
C MET A 6 -1.99 21.69 15.90
N LEU A 7 -2.80 20.75 15.42
CA LEU A 7 -3.91 20.19 16.16
C LEU A 7 -3.40 19.74 17.54
N ASP A 8 -3.73 20.51 18.58
CA ASP A 8 -3.58 20.07 19.96
C ASP A 8 -4.26 18.70 20.07
N ASP A 9 -3.58 17.76 20.72
CA ASP A 9 -4.08 16.39 20.90
C ASP A 9 -5.49 16.41 21.52
N GLU A 10 -5.80 17.41 22.35
CA GLU A 10 -7.14 17.59 22.91
C GLU A 10 -8.20 17.86 21.82
N VAL A 11 -7.91 18.74 20.85
CA VAL A 11 -8.82 19.06 19.75
C VAL A 11 -8.97 17.85 18.81
N LYS A 12 -7.88 17.12 18.55
CA LYS A 12 -7.92 15.89 17.76
C LYS A 12 -8.81 14.83 18.42
N VAL A 13 -8.63 14.59 19.73
CA VAL A 13 -9.44 13.64 20.50
C VAL A 13 -10.92 14.04 20.51
N ARG A 14 -11.25 15.32 20.73
CA ARG A 14 -12.64 15.81 20.67
C ARG A 14 -13.28 15.56 19.30
N ARG A 15 -12.55 15.81 18.22
CA ARG A 15 -13.03 15.55 16.85
C ARG A 15 -13.20 14.06 16.58
N MET A 16 -12.26 13.22 17.00
CA MET A 16 -12.37 11.76 16.89
C MET A 16 -13.58 11.22 17.67
N ASN A 17 -13.81 11.72 18.89
CA ASN A 17 -14.97 11.34 19.70
C ASN A 17 -16.29 11.75 19.05
N ALA A 18 -16.35 12.94 18.44
CA ALA A 18 -17.53 13.38 17.70
C ALA A 18 -17.85 12.43 16.53
N VAL A 19 -16.86 12.06 15.72
CA VAL A 19 -17.06 11.09 14.63
C VAL A 19 -17.41 9.70 15.18
N ALA A 20 -16.80 9.28 16.28
CA ALA A 20 -17.08 7.99 16.91
C ALA A 20 -18.49 7.90 17.54
N SER A 21 -19.16 9.03 17.75
CA SER A 21 -20.55 9.07 18.24
C SER A 21 -21.61 8.92 17.13
N LEU A 22 -21.20 8.95 15.86
CA LEU A 22 -22.10 8.75 14.73
C LEU A 22 -22.70 7.34 14.74
N HIS A 23 -23.98 7.26 14.38
CA HIS A 23 -24.74 6.01 14.33
C HIS A 23 -24.24 5.11 13.21
N ASP A 24 -24.34 3.80 13.41
CA ASP A 24 -23.78 2.75 12.55
C ASP A 24 -24.22 2.82 11.08
N GLU A 25 -25.48 3.20 10.85
CA GLU A 25 -26.06 3.39 9.52
C GLU A 25 -25.71 4.73 8.84
N GLN A 26 -24.97 5.62 9.51
CA GLN A 26 -24.55 6.88 8.90
C GLN A 26 -23.39 6.63 7.94
N SER A 27 -23.53 7.15 6.71
CA SER A 27 -22.44 7.22 5.75
C SER A 27 -21.61 8.49 5.99
N VAL A 28 -20.30 8.33 6.06
CA VAL A 28 -19.33 9.42 6.25
C VAL A 28 -18.43 9.55 5.03
N SER A 29 -17.89 10.75 4.83
CA SER A 29 -16.90 11.02 3.78
C SER A 29 -15.56 10.34 4.09
N GLU A 30 -14.70 10.25 3.07
CA GLU A 30 -13.33 9.77 3.22
C GLU A 30 -12.53 10.54 4.28
N ASP A 31 -12.72 11.87 4.39
CA ASP A 31 -12.03 12.69 5.41
C ASP A 31 -12.41 12.27 6.84
N LEU A 32 -13.70 12.03 7.08
CA LEU A 32 -14.20 11.62 8.39
C LEU A 32 -13.84 10.16 8.71
N ALA A 33 -13.83 9.29 7.71
CA ALA A 33 -13.36 7.91 7.85
C ALA A 33 -11.87 7.86 8.21
N ALA A 34 -11.04 8.67 7.53
CA ALA A 34 -9.62 8.80 7.81
C ALA A 34 -9.37 9.30 9.24
N LEU A 35 -10.14 10.31 9.68
CA LEU A 35 -10.10 10.82 11.05
C LEU A 35 -10.52 9.75 12.09
N PHE A 36 -11.59 8.99 11.81
CA PHE A 36 -12.06 7.93 12.71
C PHE A 36 -11.04 6.81 12.92
N LEU A 37 -10.32 6.45 11.85
CA LEU A 37 -9.30 5.39 11.88
C LEU A 37 -7.91 5.88 12.29
N ASP A 38 -7.76 7.18 12.53
CA ASP A 38 -6.47 7.84 12.76
C ASP A 38 -5.43 7.49 11.67
N ARG A 39 -5.81 7.71 10.42
CA ARG A 39 -4.97 7.48 9.23
C ARG A 39 -5.05 8.67 8.29
N SER A 40 -4.02 8.85 7.47
CA SER A 40 -4.06 9.83 6.39
C SER A 40 -5.02 9.38 5.28
N ARG A 41 -5.55 10.33 4.50
CA ARG A 41 -6.36 9.98 3.32
C ARG A 41 -5.60 9.16 2.30
N SER A 42 -4.33 9.50 2.06
CA SER A 42 -3.46 8.74 1.16
C SER A 42 -3.28 7.29 1.63
N THR A 43 -3.20 7.07 2.95
CA THR A 43 -3.16 5.72 3.51
C THR A 43 -4.49 5.00 3.26
N LEU A 44 -5.63 5.66 3.47
CA LEU A 44 -6.94 5.05 3.26
C LEU A 44 -7.22 4.74 1.77
N GLU A 45 -6.79 5.62 0.86
CA GLU A 45 -6.84 5.38 -0.58
C GLU A 45 -5.98 4.19 -1.00
N ARG A 46 -4.75 4.09 -0.46
CA ARG A 46 -3.87 2.95 -0.69
C ARG A 46 -4.46 1.65 -0.16
N MET A 47 -4.97 1.65 1.07
CA MET A 47 -5.64 0.48 1.66
C MET A 47 -6.83 0.02 0.81
N ARG A 48 -7.57 0.96 0.23
CA ARG A 48 -8.68 0.68 -0.69
C ARG A 48 -8.19 0.05 -2.01
N SER A 49 -7.15 0.61 -2.64
CA SER A 49 -6.60 0.06 -3.90
C SER A 49 -6.02 -1.34 -3.73
N GLU A 50 -5.49 -1.64 -2.54
CA GLU A 50 -4.91 -2.94 -2.19
C GLU A 50 -5.95 -3.94 -1.64
N GLY A 51 -7.22 -3.54 -1.48
CA GLY A 51 -8.26 -4.40 -0.90
C GLY A 51 -8.09 -4.71 0.60
N ARG A 52 -7.24 -3.95 1.31
CA ARG A 52 -6.93 -4.12 2.75
C ARG A 52 -7.73 -3.17 3.67
N GLY A 53 -8.45 -2.22 3.08
CA GLY A 53 -9.21 -1.19 3.80
C GLY A 53 -10.61 -1.62 4.24
N PRO A 54 -11.31 -0.78 5.03
CA PRO A 54 -12.72 -0.97 5.34
C PRO A 54 -13.58 -0.97 4.07
N ALA A 55 -14.71 -1.66 4.13
CA ALA A 55 -15.69 -1.64 3.06
C ALA A 55 -16.18 -0.20 2.80
N TYR A 56 -16.42 0.11 1.53
CA TYR A 56 -16.82 1.44 1.10
C TYR A 56 -17.93 1.35 0.06
N THR A 57 -18.69 2.42 -0.05
CA THR A 57 -19.67 2.63 -1.10
C THR A 57 -19.11 3.62 -2.10
N GLN A 58 -19.24 3.30 -3.38
CA GLN A 58 -18.94 4.20 -4.48
C GLN A 58 -20.15 4.22 -5.41
N ALA A 59 -20.63 5.41 -5.76
CA ALA A 59 -21.74 5.53 -6.69
C ALA A 59 -21.35 4.86 -8.02
N LYS A 60 -22.12 3.85 -8.44
CA LYS A 60 -22.01 3.30 -9.80
C LYS A 60 -22.42 4.40 -10.78
N GLN A 61 -21.53 4.77 -11.69
CA GLN A 61 -21.94 5.55 -12.85
C GLN A 61 -22.80 4.65 -13.74
N ALA A 62 -24.09 4.98 -13.86
CA ALA A 62 -25.05 4.21 -14.66
C ALA A 62 -24.71 4.20 -16.16
N ASP A 63 -23.96 5.20 -16.67
CA ASP A 63 -23.71 5.42 -18.10
C ASP A 63 -22.22 5.28 -18.51
N GLY A 64 -21.39 4.58 -17.71
CA GLY A 64 -19.94 4.55 -17.94
C GLY A 64 -19.26 5.91 -17.67
N PRO A 65 -17.94 6.03 -17.91
CA PRO A 65 -17.19 7.22 -17.58
C PRO A 65 -17.63 8.41 -18.44
N LYS A 66 -18.57 9.22 -17.93
CA LYS A 66 -18.79 10.57 -18.46
C LYS A 66 -17.47 11.33 -18.36
N HIS A 67 -17.10 12.03 -19.44
CA HIS A 67 -15.91 12.88 -19.63
C HIS A 67 -15.84 14.09 -18.69
N THR A 68 -16.10 13.88 -17.41
CA THR A 68 -15.77 14.78 -16.32
C THR A 68 -14.77 13.99 -15.49
N GLY A 69 -13.47 14.32 -15.57
CA GLY A 69 -12.37 13.61 -14.88
C GLY A 69 -12.43 13.61 -13.34
N ARG A 70 -13.62 13.77 -12.75
CA ARG A 70 -13.89 13.74 -11.33
C ARG A 70 -14.26 12.31 -10.93
N ARG A 71 -13.37 11.67 -10.18
CA ARG A 71 -13.61 10.34 -9.59
C ARG A 71 -14.92 10.36 -8.78
N PRO A 72 -15.76 9.30 -8.83
CA PRO A 72 -16.98 9.22 -8.02
C PRO A 72 -16.62 9.32 -6.54
N ALA A 73 -17.42 10.08 -5.78
CA ALA A 73 -17.21 10.25 -4.34
C ALA A 73 -17.29 8.89 -3.62
N VAL A 74 -16.34 8.64 -2.72
CA VAL A 74 -16.28 7.44 -1.88
C VAL A 74 -16.82 7.77 -0.49
N THR A 75 -17.69 6.91 0.03
CA THR A 75 -18.27 7.02 1.37
C THR A 75 -18.14 5.72 2.14
N TYR A 76 -18.14 5.80 3.47
CA TYR A 76 -17.99 4.66 4.37
C TYR A 76 -19.16 4.62 5.34
N LEU A 77 -19.74 3.45 5.62
CA LEU A 77 -20.69 3.30 6.72
C LEU A 77 -19.94 3.18 8.05
N MET A 78 -20.43 3.84 9.09
CA MET A 78 -19.82 3.75 10.42
C MET A 78 -19.73 2.32 10.94
N ARG A 79 -20.73 1.46 10.67
CA ARG A 79 -20.69 0.04 11.04
C ARG A 79 -19.50 -0.70 10.43
N ASP A 80 -19.19 -0.41 9.16
CA ASP A 80 -18.11 -1.09 8.43
C ASP A 80 -16.74 -0.60 8.92
N LEU A 81 -16.63 0.69 9.24
CA LEU A 81 -15.43 1.25 9.87
C LEU A 81 -15.18 0.65 11.26
N ARG A 82 -16.23 0.48 12.07
CA ARG A 82 -16.15 -0.16 13.39
C ARG A 82 -15.78 -1.64 13.26
N ALA A 83 -16.46 -2.37 12.38
CA ALA A 83 -16.19 -3.79 12.12
C ALA A 83 -14.74 -4.00 11.66
N TRP A 84 -14.25 -3.15 10.74
CA TRP A 84 -12.86 -3.18 10.31
C TRP A 84 -11.92 -2.90 11.50
N ARG A 85 -12.16 -1.86 12.29
CA ARG A 85 -11.31 -1.53 13.46
C ARG A 85 -11.28 -2.66 14.48
N GLU A 86 -12.43 -3.29 14.75
CA GLU A 86 -12.53 -4.44 15.66
C GLU A 86 -11.76 -5.64 15.13
N ALA A 87 -11.96 -5.97 13.85
CA ALA A 87 -11.25 -7.04 13.17
C ALA A 87 -9.73 -6.78 13.09
N HIS A 88 -9.27 -5.53 13.26
CA HIS A 88 -7.85 -5.17 13.23
C HIS A 88 -7.25 -4.92 14.61
N LYS A 89 -8.00 -5.16 15.70
CA LYS A 89 -7.41 -5.23 17.04
C LYS A 89 -6.47 -6.43 17.11
N VAL A 90 -5.43 -6.27 17.91
CA VAL A 90 -4.49 -7.33 18.31
C VAL A 90 -4.34 -7.22 19.82
N SER A 91 -4.44 -8.34 20.53
CA SER A 91 -4.37 -8.38 22.00
C SER A 91 -2.93 -8.41 22.50
N ASN A 92 -1.98 -8.83 21.66
CA ASN A 92 -0.58 -8.93 22.02
C ASN A 92 0.34 -8.88 20.76
N PRO A 93 1.64 -8.58 20.93
CA PRO A 93 2.58 -8.50 19.81
C PRO A 93 2.74 -9.80 18.99
N ARG A 94 2.50 -10.98 19.59
CA ARG A 94 2.59 -12.26 18.85
C ARG A 94 1.42 -12.45 17.90
N GLU A 95 0.21 -12.04 18.30
CA GLU A 95 -0.98 -12.03 17.45
C GLU A 95 -0.81 -11.07 16.26
N ALA A 96 -0.20 -9.90 16.49
CA ALA A 96 0.16 -8.98 15.41
C ALA A 96 1.11 -9.64 14.40
N ALA A 97 2.20 -10.26 14.89
CA ALA A 97 3.14 -10.99 14.05
C ALA A 97 2.48 -12.16 13.30
N HIS A 98 1.55 -12.89 13.94
CA HIS A 98 0.79 -13.96 13.29
C HIS A 98 -0.10 -13.43 12.15
N ARG A 99 -0.82 -12.33 12.36
CA ARG A 99 -1.59 -11.65 11.30
C ARG A 99 -0.67 -11.19 10.16
N ASP A 100 0.49 -10.64 10.49
CA ASP A 100 1.46 -10.19 9.49
C ASP A 100 2.06 -11.37 8.70
N ARG A 101 2.24 -12.56 9.30
CA ARG A 101 2.61 -13.80 8.57
C ARG A 101 1.62 -14.12 7.46
N GLN A 102 0.33 -14.05 7.76
CA GLN A 102 -0.73 -14.35 6.79
C GLN A 102 -0.81 -13.30 5.67
N ALA A 103 -0.38 -12.07 5.96
CA ALA A 103 -0.38 -10.95 5.03
C ALA A 103 0.95 -10.77 4.27
N LEU A 104 1.98 -11.58 4.54
CA LEU A 104 3.31 -11.41 3.96
C LEU A 104 3.27 -11.57 2.44
N ARG A 105 3.29 -10.44 1.72
CA ARG A 105 3.31 -10.35 0.27
C ARG A 105 4.22 -9.21 -0.15
N PHE A 106 5.01 -9.45 -1.19
CA PHE A 106 5.85 -8.43 -1.83
C PHE A 106 5.31 -8.25 -3.24
N GLU A 107 4.77 -7.07 -3.55
CA GLU A 107 4.15 -6.78 -4.85
C GLU A 107 4.82 -5.58 -5.54
N THR A 108 5.47 -4.72 -4.75
CA THR A 108 6.05 -3.45 -5.20
C THR A 108 7.46 -3.25 -4.68
N LEU A 109 8.20 -2.32 -5.30
CA LEU A 109 9.50 -1.88 -4.79
C LEU A 109 9.41 -1.34 -3.36
N ALA A 110 8.31 -0.66 -3.01
CA ALA A 110 8.12 -0.12 -1.67
C ALA A 110 8.02 -1.24 -0.62
N ASP A 111 7.41 -2.38 -0.96
CA ASP A 111 7.34 -3.54 -0.07
C ASP A 111 8.72 -4.12 0.23
N LEU A 112 9.63 -4.09 -0.76
CA LEU A 112 11.02 -4.56 -0.58
C LEU A 112 11.82 -3.68 0.39
N LEU A 113 11.52 -2.38 0.42
CA LEU A 113 12.24 -1.40 1.24
C LEU A 113 11.69 -1.31 2.68
N HIS A 114 10.52 -1.90 2.93
CA HIS A 114 9.99 -1.96 4.28
C HIS A 114 10.80 -2.94 5.14
N GLU A 115 11.08 -2.56 6.39
CA GLU A 115 11.77 -3.45 7.32
C GLU A 115 10.90 -4.65 7.65
N GLN A 116 11.52 -5.84 7.63
CA GLN A 116 10.90 -7.11 7.95
C GLN A 116 11.71 -7.82 9.04
N PRO A 117 11.08 -8.65 9.87
CA PRO A 117 11.78 -9.35 10.94
C PRO A 117 12.44 -10.65 10.44
N TRP A 118 13.71 -10.83 10.76
CA TRP A 118 14.51 -12.00 10.41
C TRP A 118 15.16 -12.61 11.63
N PHE A 119 15.24 -13.95 11.67
CA PHE A 119 16.06 -14.65 12.64
C PHE A 119 17.53 -14.61 12.20
N VAL A 120 18.40 -14.14 13.09
CA VAL A 120 19.85 -14.15 12.94
C VAL A 120 20.48 -15.03 14.01
N LYS A 121 21.63 -15.62 13.71
CA LYS A 121 22.44 -16.29 14.74
C LYS A 121 22.96 -15.23 15.73
N ARG A 122 22.69 -15.40 17.02
CA ARG A 122 23.17 -14.49 18.07
C ARG A 122 24.69 -14.28 17.97
N GLY A 123 25.11 -13.03 17.99
CA GLY A 123 26.52 -12.64 17.85
C GLY A 123 27.10 -12.76 16.44
N SER A 124 26.25 -12.85 15.41
CA SER A 124 26.63 -12.92 13.99
C SER A 124 25.62 -12.16 13.13
N ASP A 125 26.02 -11.82 11.90
CA ASP A 125 25.12 -11.29 10.86
C ASP A 125 24.53 -12.39 9.95
N GLU A 126 24.79 -13.66 10.28
CA GLU A 126 24.24 -14.82 9.55
C GLU A 126 22.72 -14.94 9.76
N LEU A 127 21.97 -14.77 8.67
CA LEU A 127 20.53 -14.98 8.62
C LEU A 127 20.19 -16.48 8.60
N VAL A 128 19.21 -16.84 9.41
CA VAL A 128 18.71 -18.21 9.52
C VAL A 128 17.43 -18.39 8.71
N ALA A 129 16.46 -17.48 8.88
CA ALA A 129 15.18 -17.49 8.18
C ALA A 129 14.40 -16.18 8.41
N HIS A 130 13.33 -15.97 7.66
CA HIS A 130 12.37 -14.90 7.94
C HIS A 130 11.48 -15.29 9.13
N ALA A 131 11.21 -14.35 10.04
CA ALA A 131 10.47 -14.64 11.27
C ALA A 131 8.96 -14.81 11.03
N LEU A 132 8.47 -14.35 9.88
CA LEU A 132 7.05 -14.45 9.49
C LEU A 132 6.73 -15.61 8.54
N THR A 133 7.62 -16.58 8.36
CA THR A 133 7.40 -17.73 7.46
C THR A 133 7.58 -19.08 8.13
N GLY A 134 6.92 -20.09 7.57
CA GLY A 134 6.94 -21.46 8.06
C GLY A 134 5.78 -21.78 9.04
N PRO A 135 5.68 -23.04 9.50
CA PRO A 135 4.69 -23.47 10.48
C PRO A 135 4.84 -22.73 11.82
N GLU A 136 3.74 -22.57 12.56
CA GLU A 136 3.71 -21.84 13.82
C GLU A 136 4.63 -22.46 14.88
N GLU A 137 4.69 -23.79 14.92
CA GLU A 137 5.53 -24.55 15.86
C GLU A 137 7.02 -24.26 15.63
N VAL A 138 7.42 -24.10 14.36
CA VAL A 138 8.80 -23.77 13.98
C VAL A 138 9.15 -22.34 14.40
N PHE A 139 8.20 -21.41 14.27
CA PHE A 139 8.39 -20.05 14.74
C PHE A 139 8.56 -20.00 16.26
N GLU A 140 7.66 -20.63 17.02
CA GLU A 140 7.73 -20.63 18.48
C GLU A 140 9.03 -21.26 18.99
N ALA A 141 9.47 -22.36 18.36
CA ALA A 141 10.75 -22.97 18.68
C ALA A 141 11.93 -22.02 18.44
N ARG A 142 11.96 -21.32 17.29
CA ARG A 142 13.02 -20.35 16.95
C ARG A 142 13.00 -19.11 17.83
N LEU A 143 11.82 -18.64 18.23
CA LEU A 143 11.67 -17.48 19.11
C LEU A 143 12.21 -17.75 20.53
N ASN A 144 12.07 -19.00 20.99
CA ASN A 144 12.56 -19.42 22.30
C ASN A 144 14.02 -19.94 22.28
N ASP A 145 14.65 -20.00 21.10
CA ASP A 145 16.04 -20.42 20.96
C ASP A 145 17.00 -19.29 21.36
N SER A 146 17.70 -19.48 22.48
CA SER A 146 18.69 -18.52 22.99
C SER A 146 19.89 -18.27 22.06
N ALA A 147 20.10 -19.13 21.04
CA ALA A 147 21.13 -18.95 20.03
C ALA A 147 20.69 -18.06 18.87
N LEU A 148 19.44 -17.60 18.85
CA LEU A 148 18.88 -16.75 17.81
C LEU A 148 18.45 -15.39 18.38
N ASP A 149 18.56 -14.37 17.54
CA ASP A 149 17.97 -13.05 17.76
C ASP A 149 17.07 -12.67 16.59
N VAL A 150 16.20 -11.67 16.80
CA VAL A 150 15.36 -11.10 15.73
C VAL A 150 15.91 -9.72 15.37
N THR A 151 16.22 -9.52 14.09
CA THR A 151 16.67 -8.24 13.53
C THR A 151 15.70 -7.78 12.46
N TRP A 152 15.43 -6.48 12.42
CA TRP A 152 14.58 -5.83 11.42
C TRP A 152 15.44 -5.32 10.28
N LEU A 153 15.19 -5.80 9.07
CA LEU A 153 15.95 -5.48 7.87
C LEU A 153 15.05 -5.39 6.66
N SER A 154 15.36 -4.47 5.74
CA SER A 154 14.76 -4.46 4.42
C SER A 154 15.17 -5.70 3.61
N MET A 155 14.42 -6.04 2.55
CA MET A 155 14.77 -7.16 1.67
C MET A 155 16.17 -7.00 1.03
N PRO A 156 16.56 -5.83 0.48
CA PRO A 156 17.92 -5.61 -0.01
C PRO A 156 18.99 -5.90 1.05
N ASP A 157 18.82 -5.41 2.27
CA ASP A 157 19.80 -5.60 3.35
C ASP A 157 19.89 -7.07 3.75
N ALA A 158 18.75 -7.76 3.84
CA ALA A 158 18.71 -9.19 4.12
C ALA A 158 19.36 -10.03 3.01
N MET A 159 19.15 -9.67 1.74
CA MET A 159 19.78 -10.35 0.60
C MET A 159 21.29 -10.14 0.52
N SER A 160 21.80 -9.08 1.14
CA SER A 160 23.22 -8.71 1.19
C SER A 160 24.00 -9.40 2.31
N ARG A 161 23.28 -9.99 3.28
CA ARG A 161 23.87 -10.72 4.42
C ARG A 161 24.14 -12.19 4.09
N PRO A 162 25.04 -12.86 4.84
CA PRO A 162 25.22 -14.30 4.71
C PRO A 162 23.98 -15.05 5.21
N TRP A 163 23.61 -16.12 4.52
CA TRP A 163 22.50 -16.99 4.87
C TRP A 163 23.00 -18.37 5.26
N ARG A 164 22.56 -18.87 6.42
CA ARG A 164 22.88 -20.23 6.89
C ARG A 164 22.40 -21.29 5.91
N ASN A 165 21.21 -21.11 5.33
CA ASN A 165 20.57 -22.09 4.50
C ASN A 165 20.01 -21.45 3.22
N LEU A 166 20.48 -21.93 2.07
CA LEU A 166 19.99 -21.45 0.77
C LEU A 166 18.51 -21.74 0.55
N ARG A 167 17.97 -22.85 1.10
CA ARG A 167 16.54 -23.16 0.97
C ARG A 167 15.65 -22.10 1.61
N GLU A 168 16.09 -21.52 2.72
CA GLU A 168 15.38 -20.42 3.40
C GLU A 168 15.52 -19.11 2.63
N ARG A 169 16.65 -18.91 1.92
CA ARG A 169 16.92 -17.72 1.10
C ARG A 169 16.14 -17.70 -0.22
N THR A 170 16.03 -18.85 -0.89
CA THR A 170 15.55 -18.95 -2.28
C THR A 170 14.22 -18.24 -2.53
N PRO A 171 13.14 -18.46 -1.75
CA PRO A 171 11.85 -17.83 -2.03
C PRO A 171 11.90 -16.30 -1.97
N PHE A 172 12.67 -15.75 -1.02
CA PHE A 172 12.85 -14.30 -0.88
C PHE A 172 13.72 -13.74 -2.00
N HIS A 173 14.74 -14.49 -2.42
CA HIS A 173 15.56 -14.08 -3.56
C HIS A 173 14.75 -14.05 -4.86
N GLU A 174 13.90 -15.05 -5.10
CA GLU A 174 12.99 -15.11 -6.25
C GLU A 174 11.99 -13.95 -6.25
N ALA A 175 11.38 -13.66 -5.09
CA ALA A 175 10.49 -12.50 -4.94
C ALA A 175 11.24 -11.17 -5.19
N TYR A 176 12.44 -11.04 -4.63
CA TYR A 176 13.29 -9.86 -4.79
C TYR A 176 13.64 -9.58 -6.25
N ILE A 177 14.15 -10.58 -6.99
CA ILE A 177 14.49 -10.41 -8.40
C ILE A 177 13.25 -10.22 -9.27
N GLY A 178 12.13 -10.86 -8.93
CA GLY A 178 10.87 -10.72 -9.68
C GLY A 178 10.36 -9.29 -9.66
N ILE A 179 10.32 -8.66 -8.48
CA ILE A 179 9.88 -7.27 -8.33
C ILE A 179 10.85 -6.29 -8.97
N LEU A 180 12.16 -6.50 -8.82
CA LEU A 180 13.15 -5.64 -9.48
C LEU A 180 13.06 -5.74 -11.00
N GLY A 181 12.90 -6.96 -11.53
CA GLY A 181 12.73 -7.20 -12.96
C GLY A 181 11.49 -6.51 -13.52
N GLU A 182 10.36 -6.61 -12.82
CA GLU A 182 9.14 -5.93 -13.23
C GLU A 182 9.26 -4.40 -13.13
N THR A 183 9.89 -3.91 -12.07
CA THR A 183 10.14 -2.46 -11.88
C THR A 183 11.01 -1.91 -13.02
N MET A 184 12.07 -2.63 -13.39
CA MET A 184 12.94 -2.28 -14.51
C MET A 184 12.16 -2.27 -15.83
N ARG A 185 11.37 -3.32 -16.09
CA ARG A 185 10.54 -3.43 -17.29
C ARG A 185 9.56 -2.26 -17.42
N LEU A 186 8.85 -1.92 -16.34
CA LEU A 186 7.91 -0.80 -16.32
C LEU A 186 8.61 0.54 -16.54
N SER A 187 9.81 0.72 -16.00
CA SER A 187 10.61 1.93 -16.25
C SER A 187 10.97 2.06 -17.73
N GLN A 188 11.38 0.97 -18.38
CA GLN A 188 11.71 0.96 -19.80
C GLN A 188 10.49 1.32 -20.66
N VAL A 189 9.34 0.69 -20.41
CA VAL A 189 8.10 0.98 -21.14
C VAL A 189 7.71 2.46 -21.04
N ARG A 190 7.87 3.08 -19.86
CA ARG A 190 7.59 4.51 -19.67
C ARG A 190 8.56 5.40 -20.45
N GLN A 191 9.83 5.01 -20.52
CA GLN A 191 10.82 5.74 -21.32
C GLN A 191 10.50 5.65 -22.82
N ASP A 192 10.14 4.46 -23.31
CA ASP A 192 9.79 4.25 -24.72
C ASP A 192 8.55 5.05 -25.10
N ASP A 193 7.51 5.05 -24.25
CA ASP A 193 6.30 5.88 -24.43
C ASP A 193 6.63 7.38 -24.43
N ALA A 194 7.53 7.84 -23.56
CA ALA A 194 7.96 9.23 -23.54
C ALA A 194 8.71 9.63 -24.83
N VAL A 195 9.58 8.76 -25.34
CA VAL A 195 10.30 8.97 -26.61
C VAL A 195 9.33 9.04 -27.80
N LEU A 196 8.37 8.11 -27.85
CA LEU A 196 7.36 8.11 -28.91
C LEU A 196 6.51 9.39 -28.89
N ARG A 197 6.08 9.83 -27.70
CA ARG A 197 5.32 11.08 -27.56
C ARG A 197 6.12 12.30 -27.99
N ALA A 198 7.39 12.40 -27.58
CA ALA A 198 8.26 13.49 -28.01
C ALA A 198 8.41 13.55 -29.54
N GLY A 199 8.56 12.38 -30.20
CA GLY A 199 8.61 12.34 -31.66
C GLY A 199 7.30 12.75 -32.34
N PHE A 200 6.14 12.45 -31.76
CA PHE A 200 4.86 12.95 -32.27
C PHE A 200 4.70 14.46 -32.08
N ASP A 201 5.11 14.99 -30.92
CA ASP A 201 5.06 16.42 -30.62
C ASP A 201 5.97 17.20 -31.60
N GLU A 202 7.18 16.69 -31.90
CA GLU A 202 8.08 17.27 -32.90
C GLU A 202 7.45 17.28 -34.31
N LEU A 203 6.80 16.19 -34.72
CA LEU A 203 6.11 16.11 -36.02
C LEU A 203 4.92 17.06 -36.11
N ASP A 204 4.19 17.27 -35.02
CA ASP A 204 3.07 18.21 -34.95
C ASP A 204 3.55 19.67 -34.95
N GLU A 205 4.69 19.97 -34.32
CA GLU A 205 5.36 21.28 -34.40
C GLU A 205 5.94 21.57 -35.79
N GLU A 206 6.59 20.60 -36.43
CA GLU A 206 7.09 20.72 -37.82
C GLU A 206 5.96 20.89 -38.84
N ARG A 207 4.78 20.29 -38.57
CA ARG A 207 3.64 20.39 -39.49
C ARG A 207 3.11 21.81 -39.62
N GLY A 208 3.24 22.67 -38.61
CA GLY A 208 2.93 24.12 -38.66
C GLY A 208 1.51 24.52 -39.10
N GLU A 209 0.67 23.58 -39.52
CA GLU A 209 -0.62 23.83 -40.12
C GLU A 209 -1.72 23.32 -39.19
N PRO A 210 -2.69 24.19 -38.81
CA PRO A 210 -3.85 23.74 -38.07
C PRO A 210 -4.56 22.66 -38.90
N LEU A 211 -4.93 21.56 -38.24
CA LEU A 211 -5.75 20.50 -38.84
C LEU A 211 -6.87 21.14 -39.67
N PRO A 212 -7.02 20.79 -40.96
CA PRO A 212 -8.08 21.36 -41.79
C PRO A 212 -9.41 21.11 -41.07
N PRO A 213 -10.32 22.10 -41.00
CA PRO A 213 -11.56 21.97 -40.26
C PRO A 213 -12.27 20.71 -40.73
N GLY A 214 -12.36 19.74 -39.81
CA GLY A 214 -12.92 18.42 -40.11
C GLY A 214 -14.26 18.60 -40.79
N GLY A 215 -14.41 17.99 -41.97
CA GLY A 215 -15.58 18.14 -42.81
C GLY A 215 -16.84 18.01 -41.97
N GLY A 216 -17.58 19.13 -41.84
CA GLY A 216 -18.78 19.20 -41.04
C GLY A 216 -19.68 18.01 -41.38
N ARG A 217 -20.10 17.27 -40.33
CA ARG A 217 -21.17 16.28 -40.45
C ARG A 217 -22.33 16.96 -41.17
N LYS A 218 -22.54 16.62 -42.44
CA LYS A 218 -23.81 16.90 -43.11
C LYS A 218 -24.84 16.09 -42.35
N THR A 219 -25.64 16.79 -41.55
CA THR A 219 -26.92 16.29 -41.07
C THR A 219 -27.80 16.05 -42.29
N PHE A 220 -28.06 14.78 -42.58
CA PHE A 220 -29.26 14.30 -43.26
C PHE A 220 -29.73 13.05 -42.54
#